data_AF-A0A3D6DMK1-F1
#
_entry.id   AF-A0A3D6DMK1-F1
#
_cell.length_a   1.000
_cell.length_b   1.000
_cell.length_c   1.000
_cell.angle_alpha   90.00
_cell.angle_beta   90.00
_cell.angle_gamma   90.00
#
_symmetry.space_group_name_H-M   'P 1'
#
loop_
_entity.id
_entity.type
_entity.pdbx_description
1 polymer ?
#
loop_
_entity_poly.entity_id
_entity_poly.type
_entity_poly.pdbx_seq_one_letter_code
_entity_poly.pdbx_strand_id
1 'polypeptide(L)' 'GMHRAHDSLSGMPLAIEPTTGEVHLRHHVSPSGYYRGKKVVKSAGE' A
#
# COMPACT_ATOMS: atom_id res chain seq x y z
N GLY A 1 -14.57 -9.07 -30.67
CA GLY A 1 -13.85 -10.35 -30.87
C GLY A 1 -13.00 -10.65 -29.66
N MET A 2 -12.69 -11.91 -29.39
CA MET A 2 -12.04 -12.36 -28.15
C MET A 2 -10.54 -12.01 -28.04
N HIS A 3 -9.98 -11.29 -29.02
CA HIS A 3 -8.54 -11.01 -29.11
C HIS A 3 -7.93 -10.32 -27.88
N ARG A 4 -8.68 -9.45 -27.18
CA ARG A 4 -8.21 -8.73 -25.98
C ARG A 4 -9.09 -8.94 -24.74
N ALA A 5 -9.92 -9.99 -24.74
CA ALA A 5 -10.89 -10.20 -23.66
C ALA A 5 -10.24 -10.48 -22.29
N HIS A 6 -8.95 -10.86 -22.28
CA HIS A 6 -8.19 -11.18 -21.08
C HIS A 6 -7.06 -10.18 -20.78
N ASP A 7 -6.98 -9.06 -21.50
CA ASP A 7 -5.90 -8.06 -21.34
C ASP A 7 -6.20 -7.06 -20.21
N SER A 8 -6.89 -7.49 -19.14
CA SER A 8 -7.23 -6.62 -18.01
C SER A 8 -6.11 -6.58 -16.98
N LEU A 9 -5.86 -5.39 -16.44
CA LEU A 9 -4.97 -5.22 -15.30
C LEU A 9 -5.77 -5.37 -14.00
N SER A 10 -5.22 -6.13 -13.05
CA SER A 10 -5.77 -6.23 -11.70
C SER A 10 -5.28 -5.08 -10.81
N GLY A 11 -6.16 -4.55 -9.96
CA GLY A 11 -5.76 -3.57 -8.95
C GLY A 11 -4.81 -4.15 -7.90
N MET A 12 -3.95 -3.29 -7.34
CA MET A 12 -3.07 -3.66 -6.22
C MET A 12 -3.85 -3.75 -4.90
N PRO A 13 -3.47 -4.65 -3.98
CA PRO A 13 -4.11 -4.79 -2.68
C PRO A 13 -3.69 -3.65 -1.75
N LEU A 14 -4.59 -2.73 -1.49
CA LEU A 14 -4.38 -1.59 -0.58
C LEU A 14 -4.91 -1.91 0.84
N ALA A 15 -4.26 -1.32 1.83
CA ALA A 15 -4.62 -1.36 3.25
C ALA A 15 -4.50 0.03 3.86
N ILE A 16 -5.16 0.25 5.00
CA ILE A 16 -5.05 1.48 5.79
C ILE A 16 -4.15 1.19 6.98
N GLU A 17 -3.17 2.07 7.20
CA GLU A 17 -2.28 1.98 8.36
C GLU A 17 -3.06 2.42 9.62
N PRO A 18 -3.07 1.60 10.69
CA PRO A 18 -3.95 1.82 11.84
C PRO A 18 -3.63 3.06 12.70
N THR A 19 -2.40 3.57 12.68
CA THR A 19 -1.98 4.69 13.53
C THR A 19 -2.07 6.04 12.83
N THR A 20 -1.74 6.08 11.55
CA THR A 20 -1.65 7.31 10.73
C THR A 20 -2.84 7.48 9.80
N GLY A 21 -3.59 6.41 9.51
CA GLY A 21 -4.69 6.41 8.55
C GLY A 21 -4.24 6.47 7.09
N GLU A 22 -2.93 6.37 6.83
CA GLU A 22 -2.38 6.42 5.47
C GLU A 22 -2.70 5.14 4.69
N VAL A 23 -2.92 5.27 3.39
CA VAL A 23 -3.06 4.12 2.49
C VAL A 23 -1.68 3.59 2.13
N HIS A 24 -1.50 2.28 2.30
CA HIS A 24 -0.28 1.58 1.97
C HIS A 24 -0.58 0.25 1.28
N LEU A 25 0.44 -0.35 0.67
CA LEU A 25 0.31 -1.69 0.14
C LEU A 25 0.15 -2.70 1.27
N ARG A 26 -0.75 -3.66 1.09
CA ARG A 26 -0.97 -4.71 2.10
C ARG A 26 0.35 -5.42 2.38
N HIS A 27 0.70 -5.51 3.67
CA HIS A 27 1.95 -6.05 4.20
C HIS A 27 3.22 -5.22 3.95
N HIS A 28 3.13 -4.02 3.38
CA HIS A 28 4.26 -3.11 3.23
C HIS A 28 4.22 -2.02 4.31
N VAL A 29 5.33 -1.31 4.47
CA VAL A 29 5.44 -0.14 5.35
C VAL A 29 4.74 1.07 4.71
N SER A 30 4.09 1.90 5.52
CA SER A 30 3.49 3.17 5.07
C SER A 30 4.56 4.18 4.61
N PRO A 31 4.18 5.19 3.82
CA PRO A 31 5.10 6.27 3.43
C PRO A 31 5.74 7.00 4.62
N SER A 32 4.99 7.19 5.71
CA SER A 32 5.48 7.74 6.97
C SER A 32 6.41 6.79 7.76
N GLY A 33 6.61 5.56 7.32
CA GLY A 33 7.51 4.60 7.95
C GLY A 33 6.85 3.73 9.03
N TYR A 34 5.52 3.65 9.07
CA TYR A 34 4.76 2.84 10.02
C TYR A 34 4.36 1.48 9.43
N TYR A 35 4.42 0.44 10.26
CA TYR A 35 3.90 -0.87 9.92
C TYR A 35 3.26 -1.50 11.15
N ARG A 36 1.99 -1.90 11.03
CA ARG A 36 1.20 -2.49 12.13
C ARG A 36 1.25 -1.60 13.38
N GLY A 37 1.14 -0.28 13.21
CA GLY A 37 1.12 0.71 14.29
C GLY A 37 2.47 1.02 14.94
N LYS A 38 3.59 0.55 14.40
CA LYS A 38 4.93 0.84 14.89
C LYS A 38 5.76 1.58 13.84
N LYS A 39 6.48 2.62 14.24
CA LYS A 39 7.47 3.30 13.38
C LYS A 39 8.67 2.37 13.19
N VAL A 40 8.83 1.83 11.99
CA VAL A 40 9.86 0.84 11.63
C VAL A 40 10.98 1.45 10.81
N VAL A 41 10.77 2.63 10.22
CA VAL A 41 11.79 3.37 9.47
C VAL A 41 11.74 4.84 9.86
N LYS A 42 12.91 5.49 9.93
CA LYS A 42 12.98 6.95 9.88
C LYS A 42 12.69 7.36 8.44
N SER A 43 11.44 7.71 8.16
CA SER A 43 11.07 8.31 6.88
C SER A 43 11.58 9.76 6.83
N ALA A 44 11.95 10.23 5.64
CA ALA A 44 12.47 11.58 5.41
C ALA A 44 11.38 12.67 5.44
N GLY A 45 10.14 12.33 5.81
CA GLY A 45 9.00 13.24 5.85
C GLY A 45 8.77 13.93 7.20
N GLU A 46 9.70 13.77 8.14
CA GLU A 46 9.71 14.41 9.47
C GLU A 46 11.03 15.16 9.68
#